data_AF-A0A915EDJ5-F1
#
_entry.id   AF-A0A915EDJ5-F1
#
_cell.length_a   1.000
_cell.length_b   1.000
_cell.length_c   1.000
_cell.angle_alpha   90.00
_cell.angle_beta   90.00
_cell.angle_gamma   90.00
#
_symmetry.space_group_name_H-M   'P 1'
#
loop_
_entity.id
_entity.type
_entity.pdbx_description
1 polymer ?
#
loop_
_entity_poly.entity_id
_entity_poly.type
_entity_poly.pdbx_seq_one_letter_code
_entity_poly.pdbx_strand_id
1 'polypeptide(L)'
;MHTSLLGSLGALSYVFNTPSHHRVHHGRNAYCIDRNFGGVLIIWDRMFHTFEAERTDEAPIYGLIANERTFNQLWLQFHTLKVLLMDKWRMRVLIEETKGETEPVFNGWKEKLRALFYRLDTSQVLRNTRDKVPGGQVQSPSALGIKAYCLAHFFVLLSAFLYFQYSRQTLNYLEFTLRLAFFVCTMQSFGAIFDGRSYAPFLEIFRCLGVITFFTSEQLLDGHLMSLDRIVMLTTFSFPLCFG
;
A
#
# COMPACT_ATOMS: atom_id res chain seq x y z
N MET A 1 21.20 1.53 -6.92
CA MET A 1 19.94 1.93 -7.57
C MET A 1 19.16 2.93 -6.73
N HIS A 2 18.76 2.61 -5.49
CA HIS A 2 18.03 3.57 -4.63
C HIS A 2 18.97 4.34 -3.70
N THR A 3 19.66 5.37 -4.21
CA THR A 3 20.42 6.30 -3.36
C THR A 3 20.38 7.69 -3.98
N SER A 4 20.22 8.73 -3.16
CA SER A 4 20.36 10.14 -3.55
C SER A 4 21.79 10.67 -3.38
N LEU A 5 22.67 9.90 -2.74
CA LEU A 5 24.02 10.33 -2.37
C LEU A 5 24.97 10.41 -3.58
N LEU A 6 24.67 9.65 -4.64
CA LEU A 6 25.49 9.59 -5.85
C LEU A 6 24.73 10.24 -7.02
N GLY A 7 25.42 11.18 -7.68
CA GLY A 7 24.98 11.80 -8.93
C GLY A 7 25.13 10.87 -10.14
N SER A 8 25.39 11.44 -11.32
CA SER A 8 25.68 10.66 -12.52
C SER A 8 27.02 9.93 -12.40
N LEU A 9 27.08 8.67 -12.83
CA LEU A 9 28.31 7.86 -12.87
C LEU A 9 29.10 8.04 -14.19
N GLY A 10 28.88 9.15 -14.90
CA GLY A 10 29.61 9.48 -16.13
C GLY A 10 29.42 8.43 -17.22
N ALA A 11 30.52 7.87 -17.74
CA ALA A 11 30.50 6.93 -18.86
C ALA A 11 29.66 5.66 -18.59
N LEU A 12 29.57 5.22 -17.33
CA LEU A 12 28.77 4.05 -16.96
C LEU A 12 27.27 4.29 -17.18
N SER A 13 26.82 5.55 -17.12
CA SER A 13 25.44 5.99 -17.37
C SER A 13 24.99 5.81 -18.84
N TYR A 14 25.88 5.43 -19.76
CA TYR A 14 25.45 5.12 -21.13
C TYR A 14 24.93 3.68 -21.26
N VAL A 15 25.43 2.76 -20.45
CA VAL A 15 25.14 1.31 -20.55
C VAL A 15 24.30 0.83 -19.37
N PHE A 16 24.64 1.25 -18.15
CA PHE A 16 23.99 0.79 -16.93
C PHE A 16 22.91 1.75 -16.46
N ASN A 17 21.86 1.20 -15.86
CA ASN A 17 20.95 1.98 -15.04
C ASN A 17 21.70 2.37 -13.75
N THR A 18 21.82 3.68 -13.53
CA THR A 18 22.58 4.27 -12.42
C THR A 18 21.59 4.82 -11.39
N PRO A 19 22.04 5.16 -10.16
CA PRO A 19 21.16 5.74 -9.17
C PRO A 19 20.38 6.97 -9.69
N SER A 20 20.99 7.82 -10.52
CA SER A 20 20.29 8.97 -11.13
C SER A 20 19.17 8.56 -12.08
N HIS A 21 19.39 7.60 -12.99
CA HIS A 21 18.33 7.12 -13.89
C HIS A 21 17.20 6.44 -13.12
N HIS A 22 17.58 5.69 -12.08
CA HIS A 22 16.66 4.98 -11.23
C HIS A 22 15.80 5.92 -10.37
N ARG A 23 16.32 7.10 -9.99
CA ARG A 23 15.52 8.17 -9.35
C ARG A 23 14.46 8.72 -10.30
N VAL A 24 14.82 8.97 -11.56
CA VAL A 24 13.85 9.40 -12.59
C VAL A 24 12.75 8.34 -12.76
N HIS A 25 13.10 7.06 -12.80
CA HIS A 25 12.11 5.98 -12.89
C HIS A 25 11.08 5.99 -11.74
N HIS A 26 11.50 6.33 -10.52
CA HIS A 26 10.60 6.45 -9.36
C HIS A 26 10.00 7.85 -9.16
N GLY A 27 10.39 8.82 -9.98
CA GLY A 27 9.88 10.18 -9.91
C GLY A 27 8.46 10.25 -10.44
N ARG A 28 7.63 11.10 -9.82
CA ARG A 28 6.28 11.40 -10.28
C ARG A 28 6.15 12.75 -10.98
N ASN A 29 7.24 13.49 -11.12
CA ASN A 29 7.28 14.72 -11.94
C ASN A 29 6.86 14.38 -13.36
N ALA A 30 6.28 15.35 -14.07
CA ALA A 30 5.78 15.13 -15.42
C ALA A 30 6.85 14.55 -16.38
N TYR A 31 8.12 14.96 -16.23
CA TYR A 31 9.22 14.46 -17.06
C TYR A 31 9.68 13.04 -16.68
N CYS A 32 9.45 12.61 -15.44
CA CYS A 32 9.83 11.29 -14.93
C CYS A 32 8.87 10.17 -15.33
N ILE A 33 7.63 10.51 -15.71
CA ILE A 33 6.58 9.52 -15.99
C ILE A 33 6.90 8.69 -17.23
N ASP A 34 6.77 7.37 -17.09
CA ASP A 34 6.98 6.38 -18.15
C ASP A 34 8.40 6.44 -18.75
N ARG A 35 9.41 6.67 -17.90
CA ARG A 35 10.83 6.73 -18.28
C ARG A 35 11.68 5.67 -17.57
N ASN A 36 12.81 5.34 -18.19
CA ASN A 36 13.89 4.54 -17.61
C ASN A 36 13.44 3.18 -17.04
N PHE A 37 12.81 2.34 -17.87
CA PHE A 37 12.28 1.03 -17.47
C PHE A 37 13.35 -0.06 -17.31
N GLY A 38 14.53 0.13 -17.89
CA GLY A 38 15.62 -0.85 -17.89
C GLY A 38 16.15 -1.09 -16.49
N GLY A 39 15.93 -2.29 -15.93
CA GLY A 39 16.35 -2.61 -14.56
C GLY A 39 17.86 -2.55 -14.34
N VAL A 40 18.66 -3.16 -15.23
CA VAL A 40 20.14 -3.17 -15.12
C VAL A 40 20.79 -2.35 -16.23
N LEU A 41 20.26 -2.45 -17.46
CA LEU A 41 20.83 -1.82 -18.65
C LEU A 41 19.92 -0.69 -19.13
N ILE A 42 20.45 0.53 -19.18
CA ILE A 42 19.73 1.72 -19.66
C ILE A 42 19.76 1.85 -21.19
N ILE A 43 20.59 1.05 -21.85
CA ILE A 43 20.72 1.06 -23.31
C ILE A 43 19.38 0.77 -24.00
N TRP A 44 18.55 -0.08 -23.41
CA TRP A 44 17.22 -0.38 -23.91
C TRP A 44 16.35 0.87 -23.96
N ASP A 45 16.34 1.68 -22.89
CA ASP A 45 15.58 2.92 -22.86
C ASP A 45 16.07 3.95 -23.88
N ARG A 46 17.37 3.96 -24.18
CA ARG A 46 17.93 4.81 -25.23
C ARG A 46 17.49 4.34 -26.62
N MET A 47 17.49 3.03 -26.86
CA MET A 47 17.07 2.42 -28.13
C MET A 47 15.57 2.57 -28.39
N PHE A 48 14.75 2.47 -27.35
CA PHE A 48 13.28 2.57 -27.44
C PHE A 48 12.73 3.94 -27.09
N HIS A 49 13.59 4.96 -26.98
CA HIS A 49 13.23 6.36 -26.72
C HIS A 49 12.43 6.59 -25.42
N THR A 50 12.63 5.75 -24.41
CA THR A 50 12.08 5.90 -23.05
C THR A 50 13.10 6.43 -22.05
N PHE A 51 14.32 6.74 -22.49
CA PHE A 51 15.36 7.33 -21.65
C PHE A 51 15.06 8.80 -21.30
N GLU A 52 15.28 9.15 -20.04
CA GLU A 52 15.27 10.53 -19.56
C GLU A 52 16.37 10.71 -18.49
N ALA A 53 17.15 11.78 -18.61
CA ALA A 53 18.18 12.12 -17.63
C ALA A 53 17.56 12.85 -16.43
N GLU A 54 18.17 12.71 -15.26
CA GLU A 54 17.77 13.51 -14.10
C GLU A 54 18.11 14.98 -14.33
N ARG A 55 17.11 15.84 -14.11
CA ARG A 55 17.20 17.29 -14.29
C ARG A 55 17.75 17.94 -13.04
N THR A 56 18.62 18.94 -13.22
CA THR A 56 19.20 19.69 -12.10
C THR A 56 18.32 20.84 -11.64
N ASP A 57 17.46 21.33 -12.53
CA ASP A 57 16.49 22.40 -12.31
C ASP A 57 15.18 21.91 -11.67
N GLU A 58 14.85 20.62 -11.83
CA GLU A 58 13.65 20.02 -11.25
C GLU A 58 14.00 18.67 -10.60
N ALA A 59 14.13 18.65 -9.28
CA ALA A 59 14.46 17.42 -8.54
C ALA A 59 13.29 16.40 -8.58
N PRO A 60 13.57 15.08 -8.67
CA PRO A 60 12.55 14.05 -8.59
C PRO A 60 11.79 14.06 -7.26
N ILE A 61 10.47 14.23 -7.35
CA ILE A 61 9.51 14.02 -6.28
C ILE A 61 9.07 12.55 -6.35
N TYR A 62 9.22 11.81 -5.26
CA TYR A 62 8.84 10.39 -5.22
C TYR A 62 7.35 10.18 -4.90
N GLY A 63 6.84 9.01 -5.28
CA GLY A 63 5.49 8.54 -4.96
C GLY A 63 4.69 8.19 -6.20
N LEU A 64 3.40 7.91 -6.03
CA LEU A 64 2.49 7.69 -7.15
C LEU A 64 1.92 9.02 -7.65
N ILE A 65 1.56 9.06 -8.93
CA ILE A 65 0.84 10.18 -9.56
C ILE A 65 -0.50 10.38 -8.84
N ALA A 66 -1.21 9.28 -8.60
CA ALA A 66 -2.41 9.23 -7.77
C ALA A 66 -2.10 8.40 -6.52
N ASN A 67 -1.88 9.08 -5.39
CA ASN A 67 -1.74 8.41 -4.10
C ASN A 67 -3.13 8.08 -3.55
N GLU A 68 -3.30 6.84 -3.11
CA GLU A 68 -4.47 6.44 -2.33
C GLU A 68 -4.48 7.19 -0.99
N ARG A 69 -5.60 7.84 -0.66
CA ARG A 69 -5.74 8.68 0.53
C ARG A 69 -6.39 7.90 1.68
N THR A 70 -5.86 6.73 1.97
CA THR A 70 -6.37 5.87 3.04
C THR A 70 -5.27 5.00 3.61
N PHE A 71 -5.34 4.74 4.90
CA PHE A 71 -4.54 3.75 5.61
C PHE A 71 -5.24 2.38 5.69
N ASN A 72 -6.37 2.19 5.00
CA ASN A 72 -7.05 0.90 4.90
C ASN A 72 -6.21 -0.09 4.09
N GLN A 73 -5.61 -1.05 4.79
CA GLN A 73 -4.67 -1.98 4.19
C GLN A 73 -5.31 -2.96 3.21
N LEU A 74 -6.55 -3.40 3.48
CA LEU A 74 -7.26 -4.30 2.57
C LEU A 74 -7.58 -3.57 1.26
N TRP A 75 -8.01 -2.31 1.33
CA TRP A 75 -8.18 -1.49 0.15
C TRP A 75 -6.85 -1.33 -0.58
N LEU A 76 -5.77 -0.93 0.11
CA LEU A 76 -4.46 -0.74 -0.52
C LEU A 76 -3.95 -2.03 -1.20
N GLN A 77 -4.20 -3.20 -0.61
CA GLN A 77 -3.77 -4.49 -1.18
C GLN A 77 -4.63 -4.92 -2.38
N PHE A 78 -5.94 -4.69 -2.35
CA PHE A 78 -6.88 -5.27 -3.32
C PHE A 78 -7.48 -4.27 -4.33
N HIS A 79 -7.38 -2.95 -4.12
CA HIS A 79 -7.98 -1.96 -5.01
C HIS A 79 -7.43 -2.07 -6.44
N THR A 80 -6.12 -2.28 -6.61
CA THR A 80 -5.52 -2.46 -7.94
C THR A 80 -6.07 -3.70 -8.62
N LEU A 81 -6.23 -4.81 -7.88
CA LEU A 81 -6.81 -6.03 -8.42
C LEU A 81 -8.28 -5.81 -8.83
N LYS A 82 -9.06 -5.09 -8.01
CA LYS A 82 -10.42 -4.68 -8.35
C LYS A 82 -10.45 -3.84 -9.63
N VAL A 83 -9.57 -2.84 -9.75
CA VAL A 83 -9.47 -2.00 -10.95
C VAL A 83 -9.13 -2.84 -12.18
N LEU A 84 -8.17 -3.76 -12.08
CA LEU A 84 -7.76 -4.62 -13.18
C LEU A 84 -8.85 -5.63 -13.58
N LEU A 85 -9.54 -6.24 -12.63
CA LEU A 85 -10.51 -7.31 -12.88
C LEU A 85 -11.93 -6.82 -13.14
N MET A 86 -12.34 -5.71 -12.55
CA MET A 86 -13.73 -5.21 -12.62
C MET A 86 -13.82 -3.96 -13.47
N ASP A 87 -12.99 -2.95 -13.20
CA ASP A 87 -13.14 -1.64 -13.85
C ASP A 87 -12.62 -1.71 -15.29
N LYS A 88 -11.42 -2.28 -15.50
CA LYS A 88 -10.90 -2.54 -16.84
C LYS A 88 -11.76 -3.52 -17.64
N TRP A 89 -12.40 -4.48 -16.95
CA TRP A 89 -13.32 -5.42 -17.57
C TRP A 89 -14.58 -4.74 -18.13
N ARG A 90 -14.98 -3.60 -17.56
CA ARG A 90 -16.17 -2.83 -17.95
C ARG A 90 -15.85 -1.60 -18.79
N MET A 91 -14.59 -1.35 -19.13
CA MET A 91 -14.20 -0.19 -19.93
C MET A 91 -14.92 -0.21 -21.28
N ARG A 92 -15.54 0.91 -21.62
CA ARG A 92 -16.13 1.17 -22.93
C ARG A 92 -15.45 2.38 -23.55
N VAL A 93 -15.25 2.34 -24.86
CA VAL A 93 -14.73 3.46 -25.64
C VAL A 93 -15.90 4.11 -26.38
N LEU A 94 -15.89 5.44 -26.43
CA LEU A 94 -16.81 6.21 -27.25
C LEU A 94 -16.39 6.06 -28.71
N ILE A 95 -17.33 5.67 -29.57
CA ILE A 95 -17.11 5.68 -31.00
C ILE A 95 -17.37 7.13 -31.47
N GLU A 96 -16.30 7.85 -31.80
CA GLU A 96 -16.38 9.26 -32.23
C GLU A 96 -17.31 9.44 -33.44
N GLU A 97 -17.36 8.44 -34.33
CA GLU A 97 -18.15 8.47 -35.56
C GLU A 97 -19.67 8.31 -35.33
N THR A 98 -20.11 7.70 -34.23
CA THR A 98 -21.53 7.34 -34.03
C THR A 98 -22.26 8.17 -32.97
N LYS A 99 -21.78 9.39 -32.65
CA LYS A 99 -22.46 10.35 -31.75
C LYS A 99 -22.89 9.74 -30.40
N GLY A 100 -21.98 9.07 -29.71
CA GLY A 100 -22.16 8.72 -28.29
C GLY A 100 -22.52 7.27 -27.98
N GLU A 101 -22.47 6.38 -28.97
CA GLU A 101 -22.49 4.94 -28.69
C GLU A 101 -21.18 4.50 -28.04
N THR A 102 -21.27 3.54 -27.11
CA THR A 102 -20.14 3.04 -26.33
C THR A 102 -19.96 1.54 -26.53
N GLU A 103 -18.83 1.15 -27.11
CA GLU A 103 -18.48 -0.26 -27.26
C GLU A 103 -17.51 -0.72 -26.19
N PRO A 104 -17.65 -1.94 -25.64
CA PRO A 104 -16.69 -2.49 -24.70
C PRO A 104 -15.32 -2.63 -25.37
N VAL A 105 -14.28 -2.14 -24.68
CA VAL A 105 -12.89 -2.19 -25.16
C VAL A 105 -12.44 -3.64 -25.38
N PHE A 106 -12.98 -4.57 -24.61
CA PHE A 106 -12.67 -5.99 -24.70
C PHE A 106 -13.94 -6.81 -24.90
N ASN A 107 -14.39 -6.89 -26.15
CA ASN A 107 -15.56 -7.67 -26.56
C ASN A 107 -15.28 -9.18 -26.61
N GLY A 108 -15.18 -9.81 -25.44
CA GLY A 108 -15.06 -11.27 -25.33
C GLY A 108 -13.74 -11.75 -24.70
N TRP A 109 -13.62 -13.05 -24.48
CA TRP A 109 -12.45 -13.64 -23.81
C TRP A 109 -11.20 -13.68 -24.70
N LYS A 110 -11.35 -13.67 -26.04
CA LYS A 110 -10.23 -13.69 -27.00
C LYS A 110 -9.54 -12.33 -27.08
N GLU A 111 -10.31 -11.26 -27.13
CA GLU A 111 -9.86 -9.86 -27.12
C GLU A 111 -9.16 -9.54 -25.80
N LYS A 112 -9.61 -10.15 -24.70
CA LYS A 112 -8.97 -10.06 -23.37
C LYS A 112 -7.62 -10.79 -23.29
N LEU A 113 -7.52 -11.98 -23.88
CA LEU A 113 -6.23 -12.66 -24.04
C LEU A 113 -5.30 -11.84 -24.95
N ARG A 114 -5.84 -11.26 -26.02
CA ARG A 114 -5.07 -10.38 -26.90
C ARG A 114 -4.56 -9.14 -26.17
N ALA A 115 -5.33 -8.56 -25.25
CA ALA A 115 -4.97 -7.40 -24.44
C ALA A 115 -3.85 -7.65 -23.41
N LEU A 116 -3.65 -8.90 -22.97
CA LEU A 116 -2.47 -9.27 -22.16
C LEU A 116 -1.16 -9.12 -22.95
N PHE A 117 -1.23 -9.20 -24.28
CA PHE A 117 -0.07 -9.10 -25.18
C PHE A 117 -0.04 -7.79 -25.99
N TYR A 118 -1.14 -7.03 -26.04
CA TYR A 118 -1.22 -5.75 -26.74
C TYR A 118 -1.02 -4.57 -25.78
N ARG A 119 -0.08 -3.70 -26.13
CA ARG A 119 0.14 -2.41 -25.45
C ARG A 119 -0.99 -1.46 -25.88
N LEU A 120 -2.03 -1.33 -25.05
CA LEU A 120 -3.00 -0.25 -25.20
C LEU A 120 -2.25 1.09 -25.16
N ASP A 121 -2.36 1.88 -26.23
CA ASP A 121 -1.83 3.24 -26.27
C ASP A 121 -2.65 4.11 -25.32
N THR A 122 -2.23 4.10 -24.06
CA THR A 122 -2.83 4.83 -22.96
C THR A 122 -2.35 6.29 -22.92
N SER A 123 -1.56 6.72 -23.91
CA SER A 123 -0.92 8.03 -23.91
C SER A 123 -1.91 9.20 -23.89
N GLN A 124 -3.10 9.06 -24.50
CA GLN A 124 -4.14 10.09 -24.44
C GLN A 124 -4.89 10.13 -23.09
N VAL A 125 -5.18 8.96 -22.50
CA VAL A 125 -5.86 8.87 -21.18
C VAL A 125 -4.93 9.35 -20.05
N LEU A 126 -3.62 9.06 -20.18
CA LEU A 126 -2.61 9.49 -19.22
C LEU A 126 -2.30 10.99 -19.32
N ARG A 127 -2.39 11.62 -20.51
CA ARG A 127 -2.24 13.09 -20.65
C ARG A 127 -3.28 13.86 -19.83
N ASN A 128 -4.55 13.44 -19.86
CA ASN A 128 -5.61 14.10 -19.09
C ASN A 128 -5.51 13.89 -17.56
N THR A 129 -4.73 12.89 -17.11
CA THR A 129 -4.42 12.66 -15.69
C THR A 129 -3.09 13.28 -15.27
N ARG A 130 -2.17 13.59 -16.20
CA ARG A 130 -0.94 14.37 -15.94
C ARG A 130 -1.22 15.78 -15.45
N ASP A 131 -2.29 16.40 -15.92
CA ASP A 131 -2.68 17.77 -15.51
C ASP A 131 -3.48 17.78 -14.20
N LYS A 132 -3.94 16.61 -13.75
CA LYS A 132 -4.66 16.41 -12.49
C LYS A 132 -3.83 15.47 -11.63
N VAL A 133 -2.69 15.94 -11.13
CA VAL A 133 -2.01 15.31 -10.00
C VAL A 133 -2.66 15.87 -8.75
N PRO A 134 -3.65 15.22 -8.11
CA PRO A 134 -4.16 15.66 -6.84
C PRO A 134 -3.11 15.34 -5.77
N GLY A 135 -2.11 16.23 -5.65
CA GLY A 135 -1.02 16.20 -4.67
C GLY A 135 -1.51 16.40 -3.24
N GLY A 136 -2.36 15.50 -2.76
CA GLY A 136 -2.72 15.39 -1.36
C GLY A 136 -1.88 14.30 -0.72
N GLN A 137 -1.09 14.65 0.29
CA GLN A 137 -0.55 13.65 1.21
C GLN A 137 -1.70 13.00 1.99
N VAL A 138 -1.55 11.74 2.38
CA VAL A 138 -2.50 11.12 3.31
C VAL A 138 -2.44 11.91 4.62
N GLN A 139 -3.56 12.50 5.02
CA GLN A 139 -3.62 13.26 6.27
C GLN A 139 -3.64 12.27 7.43
N SER A 140 -2.50 12.11 8.11
CA SER A 140 -2.44 11.38 9.37
C SER A 140 -3.12 12.17 10.49
N PRO A 141 -3.62 11.54 11.57
CA PRO A 141 -4.17 12.25 12.72
C PRO A 141 -3.18 13.31 13.22
N SER A 142 -3.66 14.52 13.49
CA SER A 142 -2.82 15.63 13.97
C SER A 142 -2.45 15.46 15.45
N ALA A 143 -3.31 14.82 16.24
CA ALA A 143 -3.13 14.67 17.67
C ALA A 143 -1.97 13.73 18.02
N LEU A 144 -1.00 14.25 18.77
CA LEU A 144 0.15 13.48 19.26
C LEU A 144 -0.26 12.26 20.11
N GLY A 145 -1.35 12.37 20.89
CA GLY A 145 -1.87 11.29 21.72
C GLY A 145 -2.31 10.07 20.91
N ILE A 146 -2.97 10.27 19.75
CA ILE A 146 -3.38 9.18 18.86
C ILE A 146 -2.14 8.49 18.28
N LYS A 147 -1.12 9.26 17.88
CA LYS A 147 0.14 8.70 17.36
C LYS A 147 0.86 7.88 18.42
N ALA A 148 0.98 8.39 19.65
CA ALA A 148 1.60 7.69 20.75
C ALA A 148 0.86 6.40 21.11
N TYR A 149 -0.48 6.45 21.14
CA TYR A 149 -1.34 5.29 21.36
C TYR A 149 -1.11 4.21 20.29
N CYS A 150 -1.22 4.57 19.02
CA CYS A 150 -1.01 3.61 17.93
C CYS A 150 0.41 3.06 17.93
N LEU A 151 1.42 3.86 18.28
CA LEU A 151 2.80 3.40 18.39
C LEU A 151 2.98 2.39 19.54
N ALA A 152 2.40 2.65 20.71
CA ALA A 152 2.43 1.72 21.84
C ALA A 152 1.75 0.39 21.47
N HIS A 153 0.54 0.45 20.90
CA HIS A 153 -0.18 -0.74 20.44
C HIS A 153 0.51 -1.45 19.28
N PHE A 154 1.29 -0.74 18.44
CA PHE A 154 2.11 -1.35 17.39
C PHE A 154 3.24 -2.21 17.98
N PHE A 155 3.97 -1.74 19.00
CA PHE A 155 5.02 -2.54 19.65
C PHE A 155 4.45 -3.76 20.36
N VAL A 156 3.28 -3.61 20.95
CA VAL A 156 2.50 -4.70 21.52
C VAL A 156 2.11 -5.72 20.45
N LEU A 157 1.59 -5.28 19.31
CA LEU A 157 1.25 -6.14 18.18
C LEU A 157 2.48 -6.85 17.61
N LEU A 158 3.60 -6.14 17.50
CA LEU A 158 4.88 -6.68 17.04
C LEU A 158 5.36 -7.79 17.97
N SER A 159 5.29 -7.58 19.29
CA SER A 159 5.65 -8.58 20.29
C SER A 159 4.75 -9.81 20.19
N ALA A 160 3.43 -9.61 20.05
CA ALA A 160 2.48 -10.70 19.85
C ALA A 160 2.73 -11.45 18.53
N PHE A 161 3.12 -10.76 17.46
CA PHE A 161 3.46 -11.36 16.18
C PHE A 161 4.74 -12.21 16.26
N LEU A 162 5.78 -11.72 16.95
CA LEU A 162 7.01 -12.48 17.17
C LEU A 162 6.73 -13.75 17.99
N TYR A 163 5.91 -13.65 19.03
CA TYR A 163 5.46 -14.82 19.79
C TYR A 163 4.67 -15.81 18.92
N PHE A 164 3.73 -15.32 18.11
CA PHE A 164 3.00 -16.14 17.15
C PHE A 164 3.93 -16.85 16.17
N GLN A 165 4.97 -16.17 15.65
CA GLN A 165 5.96 -16.79 14.75
C GLN A 165 6.76 -17.88 15.46
N TYR A 166 7.15 -17.66 16.70
CA TYR A 166 7.83 -18.65 17.53
C TYR A 166 6.94 -19.88 17.78
N SER A 167 5.67 -19.69 18.12
CA SER A 167 4.73 -20.78 18.42
C SER A 167 4.02 -21.36 17.19
N ARG A 168 4.27 -20.87 15.97
CA ARG A 168 3.39 -21.15 14.81
C ARG A 168 3.23 -22.63 14.49
N GLN A 169 4.25 -23.43 14.78
CA GLN A 169 4.28 -24.86 14.45
C GLN A 169 3.49 -25.72 15.43
N THR A 170 3.15 -25.18 16.61
CA THR A 170 2.39 -25.91 17.64
C THR A 170 0.88 -25.65 17.54
N LEU A 171 0.45 -24.75 16.65
CA LEU A 171 -0.94 -24.35 16.53
C LEU A 171 -1.71 -25.26 15.59
N ASN A 172 -2.96 -25.54 15.94
CA ASN A 172 -3.89 -26.13 15.00
C ASN A 172 -4.36 -25.08 13.96
N TYR A 173 -4.99 -25.53 12.88
CA TYR A 173 -5.43 -24.65 11.79
C TYR A 173 -6.43 -23.58 12.25
N LEU A 174 -7.29 -23.89 13.22
CA LEU A 174 -8.27 -22.95 13.74
C LEU A 174 -7.57 -21.81 14.50
N GLU A 175 -6.70 -22.13 15.45
CA GLU A 175 -5.89 -21.18 16.21
C GLU A 175 -5.02 -20.32 15.30
N PHE A 176 -4.35 -20.94 14.33
CA PHE A 176 -3.56 -20.23 13.35
C PHE A 176 -4.40 -19.21 12.59
N THR A 177 -5.57 -19.62 12.09
CA THR A 177 -6.48 -18.76 11.31
C THR A 177 -7.05 -17.63 12.16
N LEU A 178 -7.47 -17.92 13.40
CA LEU A 178 -7.98 -16.91 14.33
C LEU A 178 -6.92 -15.88 14.70
N ARG A 179 -5.68 -16.30 14.99
CA ARG A 179 -4.57 -15.38 15.27
C ARG A 179 -4.22 -14.54 14.04
N LEU A 180 -4.22 -15.12 12.84
CA LEU A 180 -4.03 -14.38 11.60
C LEU A 180 -5.14 -13.34 11.38
N ALA A 181 -6.40 -13.72 11.56
CA ALA A 181 -7.54 -12.82 11.47
C ALA A 181 -7.43 -11.67 12.49
N PHE A 182 -6.99 -11.97 13.71
CA PHE A 182 -6.72 -10.96 14.73
C PHE A 182 -5.67 -9.92 14.30
N PHE A 183 -4.55 -10.33 13.69
CA PHE A 183 -3.55 -9.40 13.17
C PHE A 183 -4.13 -8.50 12.07
N VAL A 184 -4.88 -9.09 11.13
CA VAL A 184 -5.52 -8.33 10.03
C VAL A 184 -6.53 -7.32 10.59
N CYS A 185 -7.43 -7.75 11.49
CA CYS A 185 -8.40 -6.87 12.13
C CYS A 185 -7.75 -5.75 12.94
N THR A 186 -6.64 -6.05 13.64
CA THR A 186 -5.90 -5.03 14.40
C THR A 186 -5.29 -3.97 13.50
N MET A 187 -4.63 -4.40 12.41
CA MET A 187 -4.07 -3.43 11.48
C MET A 187 -5.15 -2.63 10.76
N GLN A 188 -6.32 -3.23 10.51
CA GLN A 188 -7.49 -2.53 9.98
C GLN A 188 -8.04 -1.49 10.97
N SER A 189 -8.00 -1.77 12.28
CA SER A 189 -8.35 -0.80 13.32
C SER A 189 -7.43 0.42 13.27
N PHE A 190 -6.11 0.21 13.22
CA PHE A 190 -5.14 1.31 13.08
C PHE A 190 -5.40 2.12 11.82
N GLY A 191 -5.65 1.46 10.68
CA GLY A 191 -5.99 2.14 9.44
C GLY A 191 -7.25 3.02 9.58
N ALA A 192 -8.29 2.52 10.26
CA ALA A 192 -9.52 3.27 10.49
C ALA A 192 -9.33 4.48 11.44
N ILE A 193 -8.51 4.34 12.47
CA ILE A 193 -8.13 5.42 13.39
C ILE A 193 -7.36 6.51 12.64
N PHE A 194 -6.39 6.11 11.82
CA PHE A 194 -5.60 7.05 11.04
C PHE A 194 -6.43 7.78 9.97
N ASP A 195 -7.41 7.10 9.39
CA ASP A 195 -8.37 7.68 8.46
C ASP A 195 -9.46 8.53 9.14
N GLY A 196 -9.52 8.58 10.48
CA GLY A 196 -10.58 9.30 11.21
C GLY A 196 -11.99 8.77 10.92
N ARG A 197 -12.15 7.46 10.68
CA ARG A 197 -13.46 6.87 10.35
C ARG A 197 -14.37 6.84 11.58
N SER A 198 -15.66 7.08 11.38
CA SER A 198 -16.67 7.04 12.44
C SER A 198 -16.81 5.70 13.14
N TYR A 199 -16.50 4.59 12.45
CA TYR A 199 -16.55 3.24 13.02
C TYR A 199 -15.25 2.83 13.75
N ALA A 200 -14.18 3.63 13.65
CA ALA A 200 -12.88 3.31 14.25
C ALA A 200 -12.96 3.07 15.78
N PRO A 201 -13.72 3.85 16.57
CA PRO A 201 -13.82 3.63 18.02
C PRO A 201 -14.47 2.28 18.36
N PHE A 202 -15.51 1.91 17.63
CA PHE A 202 -16.19 0.63 17.82
C PHE A 202 -15.27 -0.54 17.49
N LEU A 203 -14.57 -0.46 16.35
CA LEU A 203 -13.61 -1.48 15.94
C LEU A 203 -12.48 -1.63 16.97
N GLU A 204 -12.03 -0.52 17.55
CA GLU A 204 -11.01 -0.50 18.58
C GLU A 204 -11.47 -1.12 19.90
N ILE A 205 -12.71 -0.85 20.34
CA ILE A 205 -13.31 -1.48 21.52
C ILE A 205 -13.40 -2.99 21.32
N PHE A 206 -13.94 -3.46 20.18
CA PHE A 206 -14.03 -4.88 19.88
C PHE A 206 -12.66 -5.56 19.84
N ARG A 207 -11.67 -4.88 19.27
CA ARG A 207 -10.29 -5.36 19.24
C ARG A 207 -9.70 -5.50 20.65
N CYS A 208 -9.84 -4.48 21.50
CA CYS A 208 -9.34 -4.51 22.87
C CYS A 208 -10.03 -5.60 23.70
N LEU A 209 -11.34 -5.75 23.58
CA LEU A 209 -12.09 -6.84 24.22
C LEU A 209 -11.62 -8.22 23.74
N GLY A 210 -11.36 -8.37 22.44
CA GLY A 210 -10.81 -9.60 21.87
C GLY A 210 -9.44 -9.96 22.45
N VAL A 211 -8.56 -8.97 22.62
CA VAL A 211 -7.25 -9.18 23.27
C VAL A 211 -7.41 -9.59 24.72
N ILE A 212 -8.21 -8.85 25.49
CA ILE A 212 -8.45 -9.17 26.90
C ILE A 212 -8.98 -10.60 27.02
N THR A 213 -9.99 -10.96 26.22
CA THR A 213 -10.59 -12.31 26.22
C THR A 213 -9.56 -13.39 25.87
N PHE A 214 -8.72 -13.17 24.87
CA PHE A 214 -7.67 -14.12 24.47
C PHE A 214 -6.68 -14.36 25.62
N PHE A 215 -6.13 -13.29 26.20
CA PHE A 215 -5.13 -13.41 27.27
C PHE A 215 -5.74 -13.93 28.58
N THR A 216 -7.00 -13.61 28.91
CA THR A 216 -7.67 -14.17 30.08
C THR A 216 -8.02 -15.65 29.88
N SER A 217 -8.37 -16.09 28.67
CA SER A 217 -8.60 -17.52 28.40
C SER A 217 -7.34 -18.38 28.55
N GLU A 218 -6.20 -17.90 28.03
CA GLU A 218 -4.89 -18.56 28.20
C GLU A 218 -4.46 -18.58 29.67
N GLN A 219 -4.74 -17.50 30.41
CA GLN A 219 -4.48 -17.41 31.85
C GLN A 219 -5.29 -18.42 32.67
N LEU A 220 -6.57 -18.62 32.30
CA LEU A 220 -7.45 -19.57 32.97
C LEU A 220 -6.98 -21.02 32.74
N LEU A 221 -6.36 -21.29 31.59
CA LEU A 221 -5.85 -22.61 31.20
C LEU A 221 -4.50 -22.93 31.84
N ASP A 222 -3.60 -21.94 31.96
CA ASP A 222 -2.23 -22.15 32.47
C ASP A 222 -2.10 -22.15 34.01
N GLY A 223 -3.06 -21.55 34.73
CA GLY A 223 -3.14 -21.59 36.20
C GLY A 223 -1.95 -20.97 36.97
N HIS A 224 -0.98 -20.35 36.29
CA HIS A 224 0.22 -19.74 36.89
C HIS A 224 0.05 -18.25 37.19
N LEU A 225 0.88 -17.67 38.07
CA LEU A 225 0.88 -16.23 38.37
C LEU A 225 1.05 -15.40 37.07
N MET A 226 0.33 -14.28 36.94
CA MET A 226 0.41 -13.45 35.73
C MET A 226 1.85 -12.98 35.48
N SER A 227 2.41 -13.35 34.32
CA SER A 227 3.70 -12.86 33.88
C SER A 227 3.63 -11.38 33.52
N LEU A 228 4.78 -10.68 33.63
CA LEU A 228 4.86 -9.22 33.45
C LEU A 228 4.34 -8.77 32.08
N ASP A 229 4.59 -9.55 31.03
CA ASP A 229 4.08 -9.33 29.69
C ASP A 229 2.54 -9.36 29.65
N ARG A 230 1.90 -10.30 30.35
CA ARG A 230 0.43 -10.39 30.41
C ARG A 230 -0.19 -9.21 31.15
N ILE A 231 0.47 -8.70 32.20
CA ILE A 231 0.04 -7.50 32.93
C ILE A 231 0.14 -6.26 32.03
N VAL A 232 1.24 -6.09 31.31
CA VAL A 232 1.43 -4.98 30.37
C VAL A 232 0.38 -5.03 29.26
N MET A 233 0.07 -6.21 28.73
CA MET A 233 -0.99 -6.38 27.73
C MET A 233 -2.35 -5.99 28.31
N LEU A 234 -2.80 -6.59 29.41
CA LEU A 234 -4.12 -6.30 29.97
C LEU A 234 -4.29 -4.82 30.34
N THR A 235 -3.26 -4.18 30.90
CA THR A 235 -3.29 -2.75 31.25
C THR A 235 -3.33 -1.85 30.02
N THR A 236 -2.57 -2.16 28.97
CA THR A 236 -2.55 -1.38 27.72
C THR A 236 -3.90 -1.48 26.99
N PHE A 237 -4.59 -2.62 27.10
CA PHE A 237 -5.85 -2.87 26.39
C PHE A 237 -7.12 -2.54 27.20
N SER A 238 -7.01 -2.32 28.51
CA SER A 238 -8.16 -2.00 29.38
C SER A 238 -8.75 -0.61 29.17
N PHE A 239 -8.02 0.28 28.50
CA PHE A 239 -8.45 1.66 28.26
C PHE A 239 -8.47 1.96 26.74
N PRO A 240 -9.47 1.44 25.99
CA PRO A 240 -9.66 1.87 24.62
C PRO A 240 -9.90 3.39 24.61
N LEU A 241 -9.15 4.13 23.80
CA LEU A 241 -9.36 5.57 23.64
C LEU A 241 -10.79 5.81 23.12
N CYS A 242 -11.61 6.49 23.92
CA CYS A 242 -12.85 7.09 23.43
C CYS A 242 -12.48 8.28 22.55
N PHE A 243 -12.56 8.12 21.24
CA PHE A 243 -12.48 9.23 20.31
C PHE A 243 -13.74 10.11 20.50
N GLY A 244 -13.55 11.31 21.04
CA GLY A 244 -14.54 12.38 21.10
C GLY A 244 -14.23 13.46 20.07
#